data_AF-A0AAW4W4N9-F1
#
_entry.id   AF-A0AAW4W4N9-F1
#
_cell.length_a   1.000
_cell.length_b   1.000
_cell.length_c   1.000
_cell.angle_alpha   90.00
_cell.angle_beta   90.00
_cell.angle_gamma   90.00
#
_symmetry.space_group_name_H-M   'P 1'
#
loop_
_entity.id
_entity.type
_entity.pdbx_description
1 polymer ?
#
loop_
_entity_poly.entity_id
_entity_poly.type
_entity_poly.pdbx_seq_one_letter_code
_entity_poly.pdbx_strand_id
1 'polypeptide(L)'
;MITNESGIHTFALKLQCKYSEIQNIIEQNECICTGKGKLGLSPYYQIPQFKDIGVEIQLGQSVTHPCWLILIINPSSLLAGTYKPTALFQADEKSVQQIKHRLRNILDKIGVDRRLKEFKLSRCDLTCNLYYEHRADVQNRLDIFKKSFPIPHYNTVKFGKYENSDEKFEGANKHSWTIENKSKSCAFSVYDKSYELEKRHDIKIDEHILRLELRFGRSKITKLITSKDWESQLVELGSQVEKQQHKFLHRLHMMHFDPVSLLKLLDRINASKYREKTKKKLRRIAKKANGCVSLAAVQKDCRIKKSDFIKLLGKFEEMGMGIISY
;
A
#
# COMPACT_ATOMS: atom_id res chain seq x y z
N MET A 1 -10.99 -0.11 17.57
CA MET A 1 -10.43 -1.10 16.63
C MET A 1 -10.76 -2.45 17.22
N ILE A 2 -11.45 -3.30 16.47
CA ILE A 2 -11.91 -4.62 16.92
C ILE A 2 -10.77 -5.63 16.79
N THR A 3 -10.18 -5.69 15.61
CA THR A 3 -9.11 -6.62 15.27
C THR A 3 -8.28 -6.05 14.11
N ASN A 4 -7.15 -6.69 13.82
CA ASN A 4 -6.37 -6.47 12.62
C ASN A 4 -5.99 -7.80 11.96
N GLU A 5 -5.72 -7.74 10.67
CA GLU A 5 -5.10 -8.84 9.93
C GLU A 5 -4.00 -8.29 9.04
N SER A 6 -2.95 -9.07 8.83
CA SER A 6 -1.80 -8.70 8.02
C SER A 6 -1.49 -9.80 7.02
N GLY A 7 -1.06 -9.45 5.82
CA GLY A 7 -0.67 -10.41 4.80
C GLY A 7 -0.35 -9.73 3.46
N ILE A 8 -0.32 -10.51 2.38
CA ILE A 8 -0.10 -9.99 1.03
C ILE A 8 -1.46 -9.85 0.33
N HIS A 9 -1.79 -8.65 -0.14
CA HIS A 9 -3.02 -8.46 -0.91
C HIS A 9 -2.82 -8.74 -2.40
N THR A 10 -1.74 -8.22 -2.96
CA THR A 10 -1.43 -8.33 -4.39
C THR A 10 0.08 -8.44 -4.59
N PHE A 11 0.51 -9.22 -5.58
CA PHE A 11 1.88 -9.21 -6.07
C PHE A 11 1.90 -9.25 -7.60
N ALA A 12 3.03 -8.88 -8.21
CA ALA A 12 3.16 -8.94 -9.67
C ALA A 12 4.44 -9.66 -10.10
N LEU A 13 4.29 -10.58 -11.04
CA LEU A 13 5.37 -11.28 -11.72
C LEU A 13 5.60 -10.67 -13.09
N LYS A 14 6.87 -10.48 -13.46
CA LYS A 14 7.25 -9.89 -14.74
C LYS A 14 8.24 -10.80 -15.46
N LEU A 15 7.97 -11.06 -16.74
CA LEU A 15 8.81 -11.83 -17.64
C LEU A 15 9.17 -10.96 -18.85
N GLN A 16 10.44 -10.99 -19.25
CA GLN A 16 10.88 -10.40 -20.51
C GLN A 16 10.59 -11.38 -21.65
N CYS A 17 9.96 -10.87 -22.70
CA CYS A 17 9.58 -11.63 -23.88
C CYS A 17 10.18 -11.00 -25.14
N LYS A 18 10.27 -11.79 -26.20
CA LYS A 18 10.48 -11.32 -27.56
C LYS A 18 9.19 -10.70 -28.09
N TYR A 19 9.31 -9.84 -29.09
CA TYR A 19 8.17 -9.25 -29.78
C TYR A 19 7.23 -10.32 -30.34
N SER A 20 7.77 -11.35 -31.00
CA SER A 20 6.99 -12.44 -31.60
C SER A 20 6.25 -13.29 -30.56
N GLU A 21 6.85 -13.52 -29.38
CA GLU A 21 6.15 -14.23 -28.29
C GLU A 21 4.91 -13.45 -27.84
N ILE A 22 5.01 -12.13 -27.68
CA ILE A 22 3.85 -11.30 -27.33
C ILE A 22 2.84 -11.25 -28.47
N GLN A 23 3.28 -11.14 -29.72
CA GLN A 23 2.41 -11.14 -30.89
C GLN A 23 1.57 -12.42 -30.97
N ASN A 24 2.20 -13.58 -30.78
CA ASN A 24 1.49 -14.86 -30.79
C ASN A 24 0.45 -14.95 -29.67
N ILE A 25 0.76 -14.48 -28.46
CA ILE A 25 -0.22 -14.43 -27.35
C ILE A 25 -1.40 -13.54 -27.73
N ILE A 26 -1.15 -12.38 -28.34
CA ILE A 26 -2.22 -11.44 -28.76
C ILE A 26 -3.13 -12.09 -29.81
N GLU A 27 -2.56 -12.80 -30.79
CA GLU A 27 -3.33 -13.43 -31.86
C GLU A 27 -4.16 -14.63 -31.39
N GLN A 28 -3.73 -15.30 -30.32
CA GLN A 28 -4.38 -16.50 -29.78
C GLN A 28 -5.38 -16.21 -28.66
N ASN A 29 -5.45 -14.98 -28.15
CA ASN A 29 -6.26 -14.63 -26.98
C ASN A 29 -7.07 -13.35 -27.21
N GLU A 30 -8.23 -13.26 -26.58
CA GLU A 30 -9.00 -12.02 -26.55
C GLU A 30 -8.26 -10.95 -25.74
N CYS A 31 -7.76 -9.94 -26.45
CA CYS A 31 -6.96 -8.86 -25.88
C CYS A 31 -7.63 -7.49 -26.07
N ILE A 32 -7.59 -6.66 -25.03
CA ILE A 32 -8.02 -5.27 -25.08
C ILE A 32 -6.78 -4.38 -25.16
N CYS A 33 -6.66 -3.56 -26.20
CA CYS A 33 -5.61 -2.54 -26.27
C CYS A 33 -5.93 -1.39 -25.30
N THR A 34 -5.08 -1.18 -24.31
CA THR A 34 -5.27 -0.17 -23.25
C THR A 34 -4.45 1.10 -23.48
N GLY A 35 -3.54 1.08 -24.46
CA GLY A 35 -2.79 2.24 -24.88
C GLY A 35 -1.82 1.89 -25.99
N LYS A 36 -1.48 2.86 -26.85
CA LYS A 36 -0.57 2.64 -27.99
C LYS A 36 0.87 3.10 -27.74
N GLY A 37 1.14 3.72 -26.58
CA GLY A 37 2.44 4.30 -26.26
C GLY A 37 2.77 5.52 -27.13
N LYS A 38 4.01 6.02 -27.05
CA LYS A 38 4.47 7.18 -27.83
C LYS A 38 4.54 6.79 -29.32
N LEU A 39 3.89 7.57 -30.18
CA LEU A 39 3.81 7.34 -31.65
C LEU A 39 3.18 6.00 -32.08
N GLY A 40 2.49 5.30 -31.17
CA GLY A 40 1.87 4.01 -31.50
C GLY A 40 2.81 2.79 -31.53
N LEU A 41 4.09 2.98 -31.19
CA LEU A 41 5.14 1.97 -31.35
C LEU A 41 5.32 1.07 -30.13
N SER A 42 4.53 1.26 -29.08
CA SER A 42 4.64 0.48 -27.84
C SER A 42 3.26 0.20 -27.25
N PRO A 43 2.43 -0.61 -27.94
CA PRO A 43 1.10 -0.90 -27.47
C PRO A 43 1.13 -1.76 -26.20
N TYR A 44 0.14 -1.49 -25.35
CA TYR A 44 -0.16 -2.24 -24.14
C TYR A 44 -1.51 -2.93 -24.32
N TYR A 45 -1.55 -4.21 -23.98
CA TYR A 45 -2.74 -5.03 -24.05
C TYR A 45 -3.05 -5.66 -22.69
N GLN A 46 -4.31 -6.00 -22.49
CA GLN A 46 -4.79 -6.77 -21.34
C GLN A 46 -5.60 -7.97 -21.80
N ILE A 47 -5.42 -9.10 -21.13
CA ILE A 47 -6.31 -10.27 -21.25
C ILE A 47 -7.25 -10.24 -20.04
N PRO A 48 -8.55 -9.93 -20.22
CA PRO A 48 -9.49 -9.74 -19.11
C PRO A 48 -9.99 -11.05 -18.50
N GLN A 49 -9.81 -12.18 -19.20
CA GLN A 49 -10.44 -13.48 -18.92
C GLN A 49 -10.29 -13.98 -17.47
N PHE A 50 -9.19 -13.66 -16.78
CA PHE A 50 -8.89 -14.21 -15.45
C PHE A 50 -9.07 -13.19 -14.32
N LYS A 51 -9.66 -12.03 -14.62
CA LYS A 51 -9.78 -10.93 -13.65
C LYS A 51 -10.73 -11.27 -12.50
N ASP A 52 -11.80 -12.01 -12.79
CA ASP A 52 -12.80 -12.50 -11.83
C ASP A 52 -12.20 -13.46 -10.78
N ILE A 53 -11.17 -14.21 -11.16
CA ILE A 53 -10.38 -15.06 -10.25
C ILE A 53 -9.11 -14.36 -9.72
N GLY A 54 -8.98 -13.04 -9.93
CA GLY A 54 -7.93 -12.22 -9.36
C GLY A 54 -6.58 -12.28 -10.08
N VAL A 55 -6.55 -12.58 -11.38
CA VAL A 55 -5.34 -12.47 -12.20
C VAL A 55 -5.57 -11.49 -13.34
N GLU A 56 -4.83 -10.38 -13.32
CA GLU A 56 -4.74 -9.47 -14.46
C GLU A 56 -3.48 -9.77 -15.26
N ILE A 57 -3.63 -9.93 -16.57
CA ILE A 57 -2.52 -10.21 -17.48
C ILE A 57 -2.32 -9.00 -18.38
N GLN A 58 -1.11 -8.44 -18.36
CA GLN A 58 -0.75 -7.29 -19.16
C GLN A 58 0.41 -7.64 -20.10
N LEU A 59 0.28 -7.24 -21.35
CA LEU A 59 1.27 -7.45 -22.40
C LEU A 59 1.80 -6.10 -22.85
N GLY A 60 3.08 -5.85 -22.64
CA GLY A 60 3.78 -4.70 -23.20
C GLY A 60 4.52 -5.15 -24.44
N GLN A 61 4.11 -4.68 -25.60
CA GLN A 61 4.79 -4.94 -26.87
C GLN A 61 5.50 -3.68 -27.33
N SER A 62 6.74 -3.78 -27.79
CA SER A 62 7.52 -2.63 -28.26
C SER A 62 8.59 -3.07 -29.25
N VAL A 63 8.80 -2.26 -30.29
CA VAL A 63 9.87 -2.47 -31.27
C VAL A 63 11.20 -1.84 -30.85
N THR A 64 11.16 -0.84 -29.94
CA THR A 64 12.34 -0.09 -29.47
C THR A 64 12.76 -0.45 -28.05
N HIS A 65 11.90 -1.14 -27.31
CA HIS A 65 12.13 -1.51 -25.91
C HIS A 65 11.81 -2.99 -25.68
N PRO A 66 12.31 -3.59 -24.58
CA PRO A 66 11.96 -4.94 -24.23
C PRO A 66 10.43 -5.13 -24.12
N CYS A 67 9.94 -6.25 -24.65
CA CYS A 67 8.57 -6.67 -24.47
C CYS A 67 8.40 -7.39 -23.13
N TRP A 68 7.21 -7.31 -22.55
CA TRP A 68 6.94 -7.84 -21.21
C TRP A 68 5.60 -8.54 -21.12
N LEU A 69 5.59 -9.68 -20.44
CA LEU A 69 4.41 -10.31 -19.88
C LEU A 69 4.39 -10.01 -18.38
N ILE A 70 3.32 -9.39 -17.89
CA ILE A 70 3.13 -9.06 -16.48
C ILE A 70 1.86 -9.75 -15.99
N LEU A 71 2.01 -10.54 -14.93
CA LEU A 71 0.90 -11.10 -14.18
C LEU A 71 0.75 -10.25 -12.91
N ILE A 72 -0.43 -9.71 -12.65
CA ILE A 72 -0.79 -9.06 -11.38
C ILE A 72 -1.80 -9.98 -10.70
N ILE A 73 -1.45 -10.45 -9.51
CA ILE A 73 -2.13 -11.56 -8.85
C ILE A 73 -2.66 -11.08 -7.50
N ASN A 74 -3.96 -11.24 -7.28
CA ASN A 74 -4.56 -11.33 -5.95
C ASN A 74 -4.57 -12.81 -5.54
N PRO A 75 -3.60 -13.27 -4.72
CA PRO A 75 -3.44 -14.69 -4.39
C PRO A 75 -4.68 -15.30 -3.70
N SER A 76 -5.33 -14.56 -2.80
CA SER A 76 -6.53 -15.02 -2.10
C SER A 76 -7.66 -15.34 -3.07
N SER A 77 -7.86 -14.48 -4.08
CA SER A 77 -8.87 -14.69 -5.12
C SER A 77 -8.51 -15.87 -6.04
N LEU A 78 -7.24 -15.99 -6.41
CA LEU A 78 -6.75 -17.07 -7.28
C LEU A 78 -6.94 -18.45 -6.63
N LEU A 79 -6.68 -18.56 -5.33
CA LEU A 79 -6.89 -19.82 -4.60
C LEU A 79 -8.37 -20.13 -4.40
N ALA A 80 -9.19 -19.10 -4.17
CA ALA A 80 -10.63 -19.25 -4.00
C ALA A 80 -11.37 -19.51 -5.33
N GLY A 81 -10.76 -19.20 -6.48
CA GLY A 81 -11.41 -19.27 -7.78
C GLY A 81 -12.51 -18.21 -7.97
N THR A 82 -12.51 -17.17 -7.15
CA THR A 82 -13.48 -16.07 -7.19
C THR A 82 -12.91 -14.85 -6.50
N TYR A 83 -13.41 -13.66 -6.81
CA TYR A 83 -12.88 -12.41 -6.30
C TYR A 83 -13.04 -12.30 -4.77
N LYS A 84 -11.92 -12.17 -4.06
CA LYS A 84 -11.83 -11.97 -2.61
C LYS A 84 -11.07 -10.67 -2.31
N PRO A 85 -11.75 -9.51 -2.35
CA PRO A 85 -11.10 -8.19 -2.28
C PRO A 85 -10.49 -7.85 -0.91
N THR A 86 -11.05 -8.38 0.16
CA THR A 86 -10.66 -8.10 1.54
C THR A 86 -9.56 -9.05 2.03
N ALA A 87 -9.63 -10.32 1.64
CA ALA A 87 -8.75 -11.39 2.10
C ALA A 87 -7.26 -11.13 1.84
N LEU A 88 -6.44 -11.34 2.87
CA LEU A 88 -5.00 -11.22 2.81
C LEU A 88 -4.33 -12.60 2.80
N PHE A 89 -3.43 -12.81 1.85
CA PHE A 89 -2.74 -14.07 1.68
C PHE A 89 -1.59 -14.24 2.67
N GLN A 90 -1.60 -15.37 3.38
CA GLN A 90 -0.49 -15.80 4.22
C GLN A 90 0.48 -16.61 3.37
N ALA A 91 1.67 -16.06 3.15
CA ALA A 91 2.66 -16.69 2.28
C ALA A 91 3.53 -17.64 3.08
N ASP A 92 3.36 -18.93 2.82
CA ASP A 92 4.26 -20.02 3.21
C ASP A 92 4.61 -20.87 1.99
N GLU A 93 5.54 -21.83 2.14
CA GLU A 93 5.99 -22.66 1.01
C GLU A 93 4.86 -23.44 0.33
N LYS A 94 3.91 -23.97 1.12
CA LYS A 94 2.81 -24.80 0.60
C LYS A 94 1.82 -23.97 -0.20
N SER A 95 1.41 -22.84 0.37
CA SER A 95 0.46 -21.90 -0.25
C SER A 95 1.05 -21.26 -1.50
N VAL A 96 2.33 -20.86 -1.49
CA VAL A 96 3.01 -20.34 -2.70
C VAL A 96 3.12 -21.43 -3.78
N GLN A 97 3.31 -22.69 -3.40
CA GLN A 97 3.31 -23.79 -4.37
C GLN A 97 1.94 -24.02 -5.01
N GLN A 98 0.84 -23.85 -4.26
CA GLN A 98 -0.51 -23.87 -4.83
C GLN A 98 -0.72 -22.73 -5.83
N ILE A 99 -0.27 -21.52 -5.50
CA ILE A 99 -0.29 -20.37 -6.41
C ILE A 99 0.47 -20.71 -7.70
N LYS A 100 1.67 -21.27 -7.60
CA LYS A 100 2.47 -21.67 -8.76
C LYS A 100 1.73 -22.65 -9.67
N HIS A 101 1.07 -23.66 -9.11
CA HIS A 101 0.29 -24.62 -9.88
C HIS A 101 -0.87 -23.95 -10.62
N ARG A 102 -1.63 -23.08 -9.94
CA ARG A 102 -2.73 -22.32 -10.57
C ARG A 102 -2.23 -21.41 -11.69
N LEU A 103 -1.11 -20.72 -11.47
CA LEU A 103 -0.50 -19.85 -12.48
C LEU A 103 0.01 -20.63 -13.69
N ARG A 104 0.55 -21.85 -13.50
CA ARG A 104 0.95 -22.71 -14.63
C ARG A 104 -0.25 -23.02 -15.52
N ASN A 105 -1.38 -23.42 -14.93
CA ASN A 105 -2.60 -23.71 -15.69
C ASN A 105 -3.11 -22.47 -16.45
N ILE A 106 -2.98 -21.27 -15.89
CA ILE A 106 -3.34 -20.02 -16.60
C ILE A 106 -2.38 -19.75 -17.76
N LEU A 107 -1.07 -19.90 -17.54
CA LEU A 107 -0.06 -19.73 -18.59
C LEU A 107 -0.25 -20.73 -19.75
N ASP A 108 -0.65 -21.97 -19.46
CA ASP A 108 -0.97 -22.98 -20.48
C ASP A 108 -2.17 -22.54 -21.32
N LYS A 109 -3.23 -22.03 -20.68
CA LYS A 109 -4.44 -21.56 -21.37
C LYS A 109 -4.19 -20.40 -22.32
N ILE A 110 -3.22 -19.53 -22.02
CA ILE A 110 -2.87 -18.40 -22.88
C ILE A 110 -1.72 -18.69 -23.86
N GLY A 111 -1.26 -19.94 -23.94
CA GLY A 111 -0.22 -20.36 -24.89
C GLY A 111 1.22 -19.96 -24.50
N VAL A 112 1.52 -19.75 -23.22
CA VAL A 112 2.86 -19.34 -22.75
C VAL A 112 3.66 -20.55 -22.25
N ASP A 113 4.54 -21.10 -23.07
CA ASP A 113 5.41 -22.25 -22.72
C ASP A 113 6.65 -21.88 -21.86
N ARG A 114 6.67 -20.67 -21.30
CA ARG A 114 7.81 -20.20 -20.47
C ARG A 114 7.69 -20.74 -19.05
N ARG A 115 8.83 -21.09 -18.44
CA ARG A 115 8.84 -21.64 -17.08
C ARG A 115 8.59 -20.53 -16.07
N LEU A 116 7.75 -20.77 -15.06
CA LEU A 116 7.47 -19.80 -13.99
C LEU A 116 8.72 -19.30 -13.24
N LYS A 117 9.79 -20.11 -13.16
CA LYS A 117 11.08 -19.70 -12.55
C LYS A 117 11.79 -18.55 -13.27
N GLU A 118 11.44 -18.31 -14.54
CA GLU A 118 12.01 -17.22 -15.35
C GLU A 118 11.40 -15.87 -14.97
N PHE A 119 10.18 -15.86 -14.44
CA PHE A 119 9.52 -14.66 -13.95
C PHE A 119 10.26 -14.10 -12.73
N LYS A 120 10.17 -12.78 -12.58
CA LYS A 120 10.71 -12.06 -11.42
C LYS A 120 9.60 -11.35 -10.66
N LEU A 121 9.66 -11.40 -9.33
CA LEU A 121 8.79 -10.59 -8.48
C LEU A 121 9.09 -9.11 -8.69
N SER A 122 8.15 -8.42 -9.33
CA SER A 122 8.30 -7.02 -9.74
C SER A 122 7.60 -6.04 -8.79
N ARG A 123 6.57 -6.51 -8.09
CA ARG A 123 5.81 -5.78 -7.08
C ARG A 123 5.29 -6.73 -6.00
N CYS A 124 5.19 -6.26 -4.77
CA CYS A 124 4.47 -6.93 -3.69
C CYS A 124 3.84 -5.88 -2.77
N ASP A 125 2.57 -6.06 -2.41
CA ASP A 125 1.77 -5.16 -1.58
C ASP A 125 1.53 -5.79 -0.21
N LEU A 126 2.36 -5.40 0.77
CA LEU A 126 2.26 -5.84 2.16
C LEU A 126 1.16 -5.05 2.85
N THR A 127 0.13 -5.73 3.30
CA THR A 127 -1.14 -5.10 3.68
C THR A 127 -1.50 -5.42 5.12
N CYS A 128 -2.07 -4.44 5.81
CA CYS A 128 -2.76 -4.64 7.08
C CYS A 128 -4.17 -4.03 7.00
N ASN A 129 -5.18 -4.82 7.34
CA ASN A 129 -6.55 -4.34 7.49
C ASN A 129 -6.83 -4.09 8.96
N LEU A 130 -7.36 -2.91 9.28
CA LEU A 130 -7.82 -2.55 10.62
C LEU A 130 -9.34 -2.47 10.62
N TYR A 131 -9.99 -3.26 11.47
CA TYR A 131 -11.44 -3.34 11.55
C TYR A 131 -11.99 -2.43 12.64
N TYR A 132 -13.08 -1.74 12.32
CA TYR A 132 -13.76 -0.81 13.22
C TYR A 132 -15.26 -1.11 13.29
N GLU A 133 -15.86 -0.77 14.43
CA GLU A 133 -17.32 -0.89 14.65
C GLU A 133 -18.09 0.19 13.90
N HIS A 134 -17.47 1.36 13.70
CA HIS A 134 -18.12 2.51 13.08
C HIS A 134 -17.31 3.09 11.92
N ARG A 135 -18.00 3.43 10.83
CA ARG A 135 -17.42 4.14 9.68
C ARG A 135 -16.73 5.45 10.06
N ALA A 136 -17.26 6.16 11.05
CA ALA A 136 -16.66 7.41 11.54
C ALA A 136 -15.23 7.18 12.06
N ASP A 137 -14.94 6.04 12.69
CA ASP A 137 -13.61 5.72 13.18
C ASP A 137 -12.60 5.53 12.05
N VAL A 138 -13.02 4.90 10.95
CA VAL A 138 -12.18 4.72 9.74
C VAL A 138 -11.76 6.09 9.20
N GLN A 139 -12.72 7.01 9.02
CA GLN A 139 -12.45 8.34 8.52
C GLN A 139 -11.56 9.14 9.47
N ASN A 140 -11.85 9.08 10.77
CA ASN A 140 -11.05 9.70 11.82
C ASN A 140 -9.57 9.25 11.72
N ARG A 141 -9.35 7.94 11.66
CA ARG A 141 -8.01 7.35 11.57
C ARG A 141 -7.29 7.77 10.29
N LEU A 142 -7.98 7.77 9.16
CA LEU A 142 -7.43 8.25 7.90
C LEU A 142 -6.97 9.71 7.98
N ASP A 143 -7.76 10.57 8.64
CA ASP A 143 -7.43 11.98 8.78
C ASP A 143 -6.24 12.21 9.73
N ILE A 144 -6.02 11.34 10.71
CA ILE A 144 -4.77 11.30 11.50
C ILE A 144 -3.57 11.02 10.59
N PHE A 145 -3.66 10.04 9.68
CA PHE A 145 -2.57 9.72 8.74
C PHE A 145 -2.25 10.89 7.80
N LYS A 146 -3.26 11.60 7.31
CA LYS A 146 -3.06 12.82 6.48
C LYS A 146 -2.30 13.91 7.21
N LYS A 147 -2.38 13.97 8.55
CA LYS A 147 -1.67 14.92 9.41
C LYS A 147 -0.26 14.45 9.82
N SER A 148 0.19 13.28 9.35
CA SER A 148 1.48 12.67 9.72
C SER A 148 2.71 13.54 9.42
N PHE A 149 3.82 13.18 10.05
CA PHE A 149 5.07 13.91 9.84
C PHE A 149 5.70 13.51 8.49
N PRO A 150 6.18 14.47 7.68
CA PRO A 150 6.67 14.18 6.35
C PRO A 150 7.96 13.36 6.40
N ILE A 151 7.96 12.25 5.66
CA ILE A 151 9.14 11.40 5.47
C ILE A 151 10.05 12.02 4.39
N PRO A 152 11.37 12.16 4.63
CA PRO A 152 12.31 12.61 3.62
C PRO A 152 12.24 11.78 2.33
N HIS A 153 12.22 12.48 1.18
CA HIS A 153 12.15 11.90 -0.17
C HIS A 153 10.84 11.16 -0.53
N TYR A 154 9.82 11.26 0.32
CA TYR A 154 8.46 10.83 -0.01
C TYR A 154 7.59 12.05 -0.26
N ASN A 155 6.68 11.94 -1.22
CA ASN A 155 5.71 12.97 -1.54
C ASN A 155 4.31 12.37 -1.51
N THR A 156 3.33 13.18 -1.13
CA THR A 156 1.91 12.79 -1.23
C THR A 156 1.52 12.66 -2.70
N VAL A 157 0.79 11.58 -3.00
CA VAL A 157 0.24 11.29 -4.32
C VAL A 157 -1.27 11.42 -4.24
N LYS A 158 -1.86 12.18 -5.16
CA LYS A 158 -3.30 12.32 -5.33
C LYS A 158 -3.75 11.57 -6.58
N PHE A 159 -4.97 11.07 -6.56
CA PHE A 159 -5.66 10.64 -7.76
C PHE A 159 -5.86 11.83 -8.69
N GLY A 160 -5.82 11.59 -10.01
CA GLY A 160 -6.05 12.64 -11.01
C GLY A 160 -4.88 13.59 -11.23
N LYS A 161 -3.68 13.33 -10.72
CA LYS A 161 -2.50 14.22 -10.83
C LYS A 161 -2.16 14.69 -12.27
N TYR A 162 -2.68 14.00 -13.29
CA TYR A 162 -2.47 14.30 -14.71
C TYR A 162 -3.79 14.44 -15.49
N GLU A 163 -4.93 14.56 -14.79
CA GLU A 163 -6.25 14.74 -15.39
C GLU A 163 -6.78 16.14 -15.03
N ASN A 164 -7.47 16.78 -15.97
CA ASN A 164 -7.98 18.15 -15.81
C ASN A 164 -9.26 18.25 -14.94
N SER A 165 -9.66 17.19 -14.24
CA SER A 165 -10.90 17.17 -13.44
C SER A 165 -10.63 16.71 -12.00
N ASP A 166 -10.26 17.65 -11.14
CA ASP A 166 -10.07 17.37 -9.71
C ASP A 166 -11.36 16.88 -9.02
N GLU A 167 -12.54 17.36 -9.45
CA GLU A 167 -13.85 16.97 -8.90
C GLU A 167 -14.14 15.47 -9.00
N LYS A 168 -13.78 14.85 -10.14
CA LYS A 168 -13.96 13.41 -10.38
C LYS A 168 -13.26 12.55 -9.33
N PHE A 169 -12.15 13.04 -8.78
CA PHE A 169 -11.32 12.30 -7.83
C PHE A 169 -11.46 12.77 -6.40
N GLU A 170 -12.31 13.77 -6.12
CA GLU A 170 -12.45 14.35 -4.78
C GLU A 170 -12.84 13.29 -3.76
N GLY A 171 -13.84 12.46 -4.06
CA GLY A 171 -14.25 11.36 -3.19
C GLY A 171 -13.12 10.35 -2.92
N ALA A 172 -12.35 9.98 -3.95
CA ALA A 172 -11.21 9.09 -3.80
C ALA A 172 -10.10 9.72 -2.93
N ASN A 173 -9.78 10.99 -3.16
CA ASN A 173 -8.78 11.73 -2.39
C ASN A 173 -9.24 12.03 -0.95
N LYS A 174 -10.55 12.05 -0.68
CA LYS A 174 -11.11 12.15 0.67
C LYS A 174 -10.97 10.84 1.45
N HIS A 175 -11.20 9.71 0.80
CA HIS A 175 -11.20 8.38 1.40
C HIS A 175 -9.86 7.62 1.24
N SER A 176 -8.80 8.32 0.84
CA SER A 176 -7.45 7.75 0.76
C SER A 176 -6.36 8.78 1.04
N TRP A 177 -5.18 8.27 1.35
CA TRP A 177 -3.96 9.05 1.45
C TRP A 177 -2.77 8.16 1.09
N THR A 178 -1.97 8.59 0.13
CA THR A 178 -0.80 7.85 -0.34
C THR A 178 0.44 8.73 -0.30
N ILE A 179 1.56 8.17 0.15
CA ILE A 179 2.89 8.75 -0.05
C ILE A 179 3.78 7.79 -0.83
N GLU A 180 4.58 8.34 -1.74
CA GLU A 180 5.47 7.57 -2.61
C GLU A 180 6.87 8.18 -2.61
N ASN A 181 7.90 7.33 -2.64
CA ASN A 181 9.26 7.81 -2.78
C ASN A 181 9.57 8.30 -4.21
N LYS A 182 10.54 9.21 -4.35
CA LYS A 182 10.93 9.77 -5.66
C LYS A 182 11.24 8.70 -6.74
N SER A 183 11.80 7.56 -6.34
CA SER A 183 12.14 6.46 -7.27
C SER A 183 10.98 5.51 -7.58
N LYS A 184 9.77 5.77 -7.06
CA LYS A 184 8.55 4.93 -7.25
C LYS A 184 8.74 3.46 -6.91
N SER A 185 9.69 3.17 -6.01
CA SER A 185 10.01 1.81 -5.58
C SER A 185 9.34 1.43 -4.27
N CYS A 186 8.76 2.42 -3.58
CA CYS A 186 8.02 2.22 -2.34
C CYS A 186 6.88 3.24 -2.27
N ALA A 187 5.66 2.75 -2.08
CA ALA A 187 4.50 3.57 -1.78
C ALA A 187 3.81 3.05 -0.52
N PHE A 188 3.27 3.94 0.29
CA PHE A 188 2.45 3.62 1.43
C PHE A 188 1.11 4.31 1.27
N SER A 189 0.03 3.52 1.27
CA SER A 189 -1.33 3.99 1.09
C SER A 189 -2.16 3.62 2.32
N VAL A 190 -2.96 4.57 2.78
CA VAL A 190 -3.97 4.34 3.80
C VAL A 190 -5.31 4.75 3.20
N TYR A 191 -6.30 3.86 3.22
CA TYR A 191 -7.60 4.14 2.60
C TYR A 191 -8.75 3.37 3.24
N ASP A 192 -9.95 3.92 3.08
CA ASP A 192 -11.20 3.27 3.45
C ASP A 192 -11.53 2.20 2.39
N LYS A 193 -11.31 0.93 2.74
CA LYS A 193 -11.51 -0.20 1.83
C LYS A 193 -13.00 -0.46 1.59
N SER A 194 -13.84 -0.19 2.57
CA SER A 194 -15.30 -0.33 2.43
C SER A 194 -15.86 0.67 1.41
N TYR A 195 -15.43 1.93 1.49
CA TYR A 195 -15.76 2.97 0.51
C TYR A 195 -15.22 2.63 -0.88
N GLU A 196 -13.98 2.13 -0.97
CA GLU A 196 -13.35 1.78 -2.24
C GLU A 196 -14.12 0.67 -2.97
N LEU A 197 -14.53 -0.38 -2.26
CA LEU A 197 -15.32 -1.47 -2.83
C LEU A 197 -16.72 -1.01 -3.26
N GLU A 198 -17.39 -0.22 -2.44
CA GLU A 198 -18.72 0.30 -2.76
C GLU A 198 -18.67 1.17 -4.02
N LYS A 199 -17.72 2.11 -4.11
CA LYS A 199 -17.71 3.12 -5.18
C LYS A 199 -17.03 2.69 -6.46
N ARG A 200 -16.06 1.77 -6.41
CA ARG A 200 -15.31 1.35 -7.62
C ARG A 200 -15.73 0.00 -8.14
N HIS A 201 -16.24 -0.85 -7.27
CA HIS A 201 -16.55 -2.24 -7.60
C HIS A 201 -18.04 -2.58 -7.43
N ASP A 202 -18.86 -1.65 -6.93
CA ASP A 202 -20.27 -1.87 -6.58
C ASP A 202 -20.45 -3.07 -5.62
N ILE A 203 -19.47 -3.27 -4.73
CA ILE A 203 -19.49 -4.33 -3.72
C ILE A 203 -19.71 -3.69 -2.36
N LYS A 204 -20.84 -4.02 -1.73
CA LYS A 204 -21.16 -3.61 -0.35
C LYS A 204 -20.69 -4.68 0.62
N ILE A 205 -20.07 -4.24 1.70
CA ILE A 205 -19.64 -5.07 2.82
C ILE A 205 -20.11 -4.40 4.12
N ASP A 206 -20.37 -5.21 5.15
CA ASP A 206 -20.81 -4.70 6.45
C ASP A 206 -19.62 -4.20 7.28
N GLU A 207 -18.42 -4.73 7.03
CA GLU A 207 -17.23 -4.36 7.78
C GLU A 207 -16.71 -2.96 7.41
N HIS A 208 -16.22 -2.24 8.41
CA HIS A 208 -15.57 -0.96 8.23
C HIS A 208 -14.05 -1.12 8.34
N ILE A 209 -13.38 -1.08 7.18
CA ILE A 209 -11.98 -1.47 7.06
C ILE A 209 -11.13 -0.27 6.66
N LEU A 210 -10.18 0.11 7.52
CA LEU A 210 -9.05 0.96 7.14
C LEU A 210 -7.89 0.07 6.69
N ARG A 211 -7.48 0.19 5.43
CA ARG A 211 -6.38 -0.60 4.87
C ARG A 211 -5.09 0.21 4.82
N LEU A 212 -4.02 -0.38 5.34
CA LEU A 212 -2.65 0.12 5.27
C LEU A 212 -1.86 -0.75 4.29
N GLU A 213 -1.51 -0.23 3.12
CA GLU A 213 -0.86 -0.96 2.04
C GLU A 213 0.54 -0.39 1.80
N LEU A 214 1.57 -1.21 2.03
CA LEU A 214 2.96 -0.91 1.73
C LEU A 214 3.39 -1.66 0.46
N ARG A 215 3.43 -0.92 -0.64
CA ARG A 215 3.83 -1.41 -1.95
C ARG A 215 5.32 -1.33 -2.15
N PHE A 216 5.96 -2.46 -2.42
CA PHE A 216 7.36 -2.53 -2.83
C PHE A 216 7.48 -2.88 -4.31
N GLY A 217 8.21 -2.07 -5.05
CA GLY A 217 8.67 -2.39 -6.40
C GLY A 217 9.98 -3.17 -6.39
N ARG A 218 10.36 -3.72 -7.55
CA ARG A 218 11.54 -4.59 -7.72
C ARG A 218 12.80 -4.09 -7.02
N SER A 219 13.16 -2.82 -7.22
CA SER A 219 14.40 -2.25 -6.66
C SER A 219 14.40 -2.16 -5.13
N LYS A 220 13.22 -2.09 -4.49
CA LYS A 220 13.08 -2.18 -3.04
C LYS A 220 13.13 -3.64 -2.58
N ILE A 221 12.46 -4.54 -3.30
CA ILE A 221 12.47 -5.98 -3.03
C ILE A 221 13.91 -6.52 -3.04
N THR A 222 14.71 -6.24 -4.08
CA THR A 222 16.10 -6.71 -4.19
C THR A 222 17.04 -6.16 -3.11
N LYS A 223 16.69 -5.05 -2.48
CA LYS A 223 17.47 -4.47 -1.37
C LYS A 223 17.08 -5.06 -0.02
N LEU A 224 15.85 -5.57 0.09
CA LEU A 224 15.33 -6.15 1.32
C LEU A 224 15.57 -7.65 1.40
N ILE A 225 15.53 -8.33 0.25
CA ILE A 225 15.46 -9.78 0.14
C ILE A 225 16.65 -10.28 -0.68
N THR A 226 17.35 -11.28 -0.16
CA THR A 226 18.55 -11.87 -0.80
C THR A 226 18.20 -13.00 -1.77
N SER A 227 17.09 -13.70 -1.52
CA SER A 227 16.56 -14.77 -2.37
C SER A 227 16.36 -14.29 -3.82
N LYS A 228 16.64 -15.15 -4.81
CA LYS A 228 16.66 -14.77 -6.23
C LYS A 228 15.38 -15.13 -6.97
N ASP A 229 14.78 -16.27 -6.66
CA ASP A 229 13.49 -16.71 -7.20
C ASP A 229 12.34 -15.95 -6.54
N TRP A 230 11.20 -15.89 -7.24
CA TRP A 230 10.07 -15.11 -6.78
C TRP A 230 9.29 -15.82 -5.68
N GLU A 231 9.31 -17.16 -5.63
CA GLU A 231 8.61 -17.95 -4.62
C GLU A 231 9.17 -17.66 -3.22
N SER A 232 10.48 -17.83 -3.05
CA SER A 232 11.18 -17.57 -1.80
C SER A 232 11.10 -16.08 -1.41
N GLN A 233 11.18 -15.18 -2.40
CA GLN A 233 10.98 -13.75 -2.16
C GLN A 233 9.60 -13.44 -1.58
N LEU A 234 8.55 -14.11 -2.06
CA LEU A 234 7.18 -13.87 -1.62
C LEU A 234 6.96 -14.37 -0.18
N VAL A 235 7.48 -15.56 0.15
CA VAL A 235 7.44 -16.12 1.52
C VAL A 235 8.19 -15.20 2.50
N GLU A 236 9.41 -14.79 2.15
CA GLU A 236 10.23 -13.93 3.02
C GLU A 236 9.60 -12.54 3.22
N LEU A 237 8.94 -11.99 2.19
CA LEU A 237 8.19 -10.74 2.32
C LEU A 237 6.94 -10.90 3.18
N GLY A 238 6.21 -12.02 3.03
CA GLY A 238 5.02 -12.35 3.81
C GLY A 238 5.30 -12.40 5.30
N SER A 239 6.41 -13.02 5.71
CA SER A 239 6.81 -13.09 7.13
C SER A 239 7.27 -11.74 7.71
N GLN A 240 7.51 -10.74 6.86
CA GLN A 240 7.98 -9.41 7.27
C GLN A 240 6.91 -8.32 7.26
N VAL A 241 5.65 -8.63 6.93
CA VAL A 241 4.57 -7.62 6.77
C VAL A 241 4.50 -6.68 7.98
N GLU A 242 4.34 -7.22 9.18
CA GLU A 242 4.22 -6.42 10.41
C GLU A 242 5.48 -5.60 10.70
N LYS A 243 6.65 -6.22 10.56
CA LYS A 243 7.96 -5.56 10.77
C LYS A 243 8.15 -4.37 9.83
N GLN A 244 7.76 -4.51 8.56
CA GLN A 244 7.91 -3.43 7.58
C GLN A 244 6.86 -2.33 7.79
N GLN A 245 5.62 -2.70 8.15
CA GLN A 245 4.57 -1.76 8.55
C GLN A 245 5.01 -0.93 9.77
N HIS A 246 5.48 -1.58 10.84
CA HIS A 246 5.99 -0.94 12.05
C HIS A 246 7.09 0.08 11.75
N LYS A 247 8.10 -0.29 10.94
CA LYS A 247 9.15 0.64 10.51
C LYS A 247 8.61 1.88 9.82
N PHE A 248 7.54 1.72 9.04
CA PHE A 248 6.95 2.84 8.30
C PHE A 248 6.12 3.74 9.21
N LEU A 249 5.31 3.16 10.09
CA LEU A 249 4.55 3.88 11.12
C LEU A 249 5.45 4.70 12.05
N HIS A 250 6.58 4.13 12.49
CA HIS A 250 7.57 4.84 13.29
C HIS A 250 8.14 6.07 12.56
N ARG A 251 8.43 5.95 11.26
CA ARG A 251 8.93 7.10 10.46
C ARG A 251 7.90 8.21 10.28
N LEU A 252 6.61 7.86 10.36
CA LEU A 252 5.49 8.81 10.30
C LEU A 252 5.18 9.45 11.66
N HIS A 253 5.79 8.96 12.74
CA HIS A 253 5.37 9.23 14.11
C HIS A 253 3.91 8.87 14.38
N MET A 254 3.51 7.70 13.85
CA MET A 254 2.16 7.14 13.92
C MET A 254 2.20 5.72 14.48
N MET A 255 3.03 5.45 15.49
CA MET A 255 3.04 4.17 16.18
C MET A 255 1.79 3.94 17.03
N HIS A 256 1.25 5.03 17.56
CA HIS A 256 0.01 5.06 18.33
C HIS A 256 -0.90 6.07 17.65
N PHE A 257 -1.90 5.58 16.91
CA PHE A 257 -2.84 6.40 16.15
C PHE A 257 -4.28 6.24 16.64
N ASP A 258 -4.46 5.54 17.75
CA ASP A 258 -5.73 5.53 18.48
C ASP A 258 -6.00 6.91 19.09
N PRO A 259 -7.27 7.33 19.11
CA PRO A 259 -7.66 8.67 19.46
C PRO A 259 -7.59 8.78 20.98
N VAL A 260 -6.83 9.75 21.47
CA VAL A 260 -6.82 10.05 22.90
C VAL A 260 -7.34 11.45 23.08
N SER A 261 -8.26 11.65 24.03
CA SER A 261 -8.73 12.99 24.36
C SER A 261 -7.56 13.85 24.81
N LEU A 262 -7.63 15.15 24.52
CA LEU A 262 -6.58 16.08 24.94
C LEU A 262 -6.34 16.03 26.47
N LEU A 263 -7.41 15.87 27.27
CA LEU A 263 -7.32 15.73 28.72
C LEU A 263 -6.45 14.52 29.12
N LYS A 264 -6.79 13.33 28.61
CA LYS A 264 -6.05 12.10 28.91
C LYS A 264 -4.59 12.17 28.44
N LEU A 265 -4.34 12.85 27.31
CA LEU A 265 -2.99 13.11 26.82
C LEU A 265 -2.20 14.03 27.77
N LEU A 266 -2.83 15.10 28.26
CA LEU A 266 -2.21 16.02 29.22
C LEU A 266 -1.95 15.35 30.57
N ASP A 267 -2.87 14.52 31.06
CA ASP A 267 -2.70 13.77 32.31
C ASP A 267 -1.53 12.80 32.20
N ARG A 268 -1.41 12.09 31.07
CA ARG A 268 -0.27 11.19 30.83
C ARG A 268 1.06 11.95 30.77
N ILE A 269 1.09 13.14 30.14
CA ILE A 269 2.27 14.00 30.16
C ILE A 269 2.61 14.42 31.58
N ASN A 270 1.63 14.79 32.39
CA ASN A 270 1.84 15.24 33.77
C ASN A 270 2.34 14.11 34.67
N ALA A 271 1.81 12.90 34.51
CA ALA A 271 2.25 11.69 35.23
C ALA A 271 3.60 11.13 34.74
N SER A 272 4.13 11.62 33.62
CA SER A 272 5.39 11.10 33.06
C SER A 272 6.62 11.41 33.92
N LYS A 273 7.69 10.61 33.74
CA LYS A 273 9.00 10.80 34.41
C LYS A 273 9.82 11.99 33.89
N TYR A 274 9.32 12.73 32.89
CA TYR A 274 10.09 13.81 32.28
C TYR A 274 10.17 15.04 33.19
N ARG A 275 11.27 15.80 33.07
CA ARG A 275 11.43 17.09 33.77
C ARG A 275 10.36 18.10 33.33
N GLU A 276 10.02 19.04 34.21
CA GLU A 276 8.93 20.00 33.98
C GLU A 276 9.14 20.86 32.73
N LYS A 277 10.39 21.21 32.41
CA LYS A 277 10.76 21.90 31.15
C LYS A 277 10.34 21.11 29.91
N THR A 278 10.48 19.78 29.93
CA THR A 278 10.07 18.90 28.83
C THR A 278 8.57 18.73 28.82
N LYS A 279 7.93 18.49 29.98
CA LYS A 279 6.46 18.42 30.09
C LYS A 279 5.79 19.67 29.53
N LYS A 280 6.29 20.86 29.83
CA LYS A 280 5.79 22.14 29.27
C LYS A 280 5.83 22.17 27.73
N LYS A 281 6.90 21.64 27.12
CA LYS A 281 7.00 21.54 25.65
C LYS A 281 6.00 20.52 25.08
N LEU A 282 5.88 19.35 25.70
CA LEU A 282 4.94 18.30 25.28
C LEU A 282 3.49 18.81 25.37
N ARG A 283 3.10 19.47 26.46
CA ARG A 283 1.77 20.08 26.61
C ARG A 283 1.48 21.13 25.53
N ARG A 284 2.48 21.95 25.17
CA ARG A 284 2.34 22.93 24.08
C ARG A 284 2.10 22.24 22.74
N ILE A 285 2.83 21.15 22.46
CA ILE A 285 2.66 20.37 21.22
C ILE A 285 1.26 19.74 21.18
N ALA A 286 0.84 19.06 22.25
CA ALA A 286 -0.48 18.42 22.35
C ALA A 286 -1.61 19.42 22.10
N LYS A 287 -1.59 20.57 22.78
CA LYS A 287 -2.61 21.63 22.61
C LYS A 287 -2.66 22.18 21.19
N LYS A 288 -1.50 22.33 20.52
CA LYS A 288 -1.44 22.84 19.15
C LYS A 288 -1.84 21.79 18.12
N ALA A 289 -1.50 20.52 18.34
CA ALA A 289 -1.85 19.44 17.43
C ALA A 289 -3.37 19.31 17.22
N ASN A 290 -4.17 19.63 18.24
CA ASN A 290 -5.64 19.60 18.14
C ASN A 290 -6.20 20.54 17.07
N GLY A 291 -5.53 21.66 16.79
CA GLY A 291 -5.99 22.68 15.83
C GLY A 291 -5.20 22.74 14.52
N CYS A 292 -4.16 21.93 14.36
CA CYS A 292 -3.27 22.01 13.20
C CYS A 292 -3.61 20.97 12.12
N VAL A 293 -3.38 21.36 10.87
CA VAL A 293 -3.57 20.53 9.67
C VAL A 293 -2.48 19.46 9.46
N SER A 294 -1.35 19.53 10.18
CA SER A 294 -0.29 18.51 10.15
C SER A 294 0.71 18.68 11.29
N LEU A 295 1.48 17.64 11.61
CA LEU A 295 2.60 17.72 12.55
C LEU A 295 3.71 18.67 12.08
N ALA A 296 3.87 18.86 10.76
CA ALA A 296 4.79 19.87 10.22
C ALA A 296 4.32 21.30 10.52
N ALA A 297 3.02 21.56 10.48
CA ALA A 297 2.44 22.84 10.91
C ALA A 297 2.63 23.05 12.42
N VAL A 298 2.38 22.02 13.24
CA VAL A 298 2.64 22.05 14.70
C VAL A 298 4.09 22.41 14.99
N GLN A 299 5.04 21.84 14.26
CA GLN A 299 6.47 22.14 14.40
C GLN A 299 6.74 23.64 14.18
N LYS A 300 6.23 24.21 13.08
CA LYS A 300 6.39 25.64 12.72
C LYS A 300 5.77 26.53 13.79
N ASP A 301 4.55 26.22 14.22
CA ASP A 301 3.80 26.98 15.21
C ASP A 301 4.41 26.92 16.61
N CYS A 302 5.09 25.81 16.93
CA CYS A 302 5.85 25.68 18.16
C CYS A 302 7.21 26.40 18.09
N ARG A 303 7.66 26.80 16.89
CA ARG A 303 9.00 27.35 16.61
C ARG A 303 10.12 26.43 17.13
N ILE A 304 9.98 25.12 16.91
CA ILE A 304 10.93 24.10 17.34
C ILE A 304 11.77 23.63 16.13
N LYS A 305 13.08 23.46 16.31
CA LYS A 305 13.95 22.87 15.30
C LYS A 305 13.48 21.45 14.97
N LYS A 306 13.56 21.05 13.71
CA LYS A 306 13.07 19.74 13.24
C LYS A 306 13.60 18.56 14.06
N SER A 307 14.90 18.55 14.34
CA SER A 307 15.55 17.49 15.13
C SER A 307 15.03 17.41 16.56
N ASP A 308 14.83 18.56 17.22
CA ASP A 308 14.29 18.63 18.58
C ASP A 308 12.81 18.23 18.61
N PHE A 309 12.06 18.57 17.56
CA PHE A 309 10.66 18.18 17.44
C PHE A 309 10.52 16.67 17.31
N ILE A 310 11.30 16.02 16.43
CA ILE A 310 11.34 14.56 16.29
C ILE A 310 11.64 13.88 17.63
N LYS A 311 12.63 14.39 18.40
CA LYS A 311 12.92 13.89 19.75
C LYS A 311 11.75 14.03 20.72
N LEU A 312 10.93 15.07 20.59
CA LEU A 312 9.73 15.25 21.40
C LEU A 312 8.59 14.32 20.94
N LEU A 313 8.44 14.05 19.63
CA LEU A 313 7.49 13.07 19.11
C LEU A 313 7.81 11.66 19.63
N GLY A 314 9.09 11.27 19.63
CA GLY A 314 9.52 9.99 20.22
C GLY A 314 9.15 9.84 21.70
N LYS A 315 9.06 10.93 22.47
CA LYS A 315 8.59 10.87 23.86
C LYS A 315 7.11 10.56 24.00
N PHE A 316 6.28 10.98 23.04
CA PHE A 316 4.88 10.56 23.01
C PHE A 316 4.76 9.06 22.75
N GLU A 317 5.57 8.55 21.82
CA GLU A 317 5.66 7.11 21.53
C GLU A 317 6.16 6.31 22.74
N GLU A 318 7.19 6.78 23.45
CA GLU A 318 7.67 6.18 24.71
C GLU A 318 6.57 6.10 25.79
N MET A 319 5.60 7.02 25.77
CA MET A 319 4.45 7.02 26.69
C MET A 319 3.29 6.13 26.20
N GLY A 320 3.39 5.55 25.00
CA GLY A 320 2.34 4.75 24.36
C GLY A 320 1.21 5.59 23.74
N MET A 321 1.49 6.85 23.37
CA MET A 321 0.45 7.84 23.05
C MET A 321 0.62 8.43 21.65
N GLY A 322 -0.50 8.61 20.95
CA GLY A 322 -0.57 9.44 19.76
C GLY A 322 -0.51 10.93 20.09
N ILE A 323 0.06 11.71 19.18
CA ILE A 323 0.16 13.18 19.34
C ILE A 323 -1.12 13.90 18.91
N ILE A 324 -1.91 13.27 18.03
CA ILE A 324 -3.13 13.85 17.48
C ILE A 324 -4.31 13.39 18.34
N SER A 325 -4.77 14.30 19.20
CA SER A 325 -6.02 14.16 19.93
C SER A 325 -7.21 14.65 19.10
N TYR A 326 -8.41 14.20 19.48
CA TYR A 326 -9.68 14.83 19.09
C TYR A 326 -10.09 15.84 20.16
#